data_AF-A0A3B0RZA3-F1
#
_entry.id   AF-A0A3B0RZA3-F1
#
_cell.length_a   1.000
_cell.length_b   1.000
_cell.length_c   1.000
_cell.angle_alpha   90.00
_cell.angle_beta   90.00
_cell.angle_gamma   90.00
#
_symmetry.space_group_name_H-M   'P 1'
#
loop_
_entity.id
_entity.type
_entity.pdbx_description
1 polymer ?
#
loop_
_entity_poly.entity_id
_entity_poly.type
_entity_poly.pdbx_seq_one_letter_code
_entity_poly.pdbx_strand_id
1 'polypeptide(L)'
;MHRPYPNLWSAMKIILVGAGATTREVLRRLGDQWEVAVVDTDLRRFDRIGAIREFEAIVGDGSSELVLARAGLDQAHAVVAATGYDDVNLACVKIAVEAGVIRVVGIAIDPSRSDEYTDAGAHVVAPSALAARQVEISLEPRRVASTAFAGGKAEAIEFYIGPDTPVAGKRLRDLHSETWVIAAVLRGDHLIVPHGGTQILAGDRVTVVGSAADFAAIVATFTSGESRFPEGYGRRVAVALSSEADVVSTGLTAVDMVRSTRADSLLVVQPETGRDTDRQAELDAL
;
A
#
# COMPACT_ATOMS: atom_id res chain seq x y z
N MET A 1 -34.30 47.06 -2.09
CA MET A 1 -34.84 45.78 -1.56
C MET A 1 -34.01 44.65 -2.13
N HIS A 2 -33.00 44.21 -1.39
CA HIS A 2 -32.18 43.05 -1.74
C HIS A 2 -32.60 41.97 -0.74
N ARG A 3 -33.27 40.90 -1.20
CA ARG A 3 -33.54 39.75 -0.34
C ARG A 3 -32.19 39.10 -0.03
N PRO A 4 -31.80 38.91 1.25
CA PRO A 4 -30.59 38.19 1.57
C PRO A 4 -30.76 36.75 1.09
N TYR A 5 -29.74 36.22 0.41
CA TYR A 5 -29.66 34.82 0.04
C TYR A 5 -29.75 33.97 1.32
N PRO A 6 -30.56 32.90 1.35
CA PRO A 6 -30.51 31.94 2.45
C PRO A 6 -29.13 31.28 2.45
N ASN A 7 -28.57 31.08 3.65
CA ASN A 7 -27.23 30.57 3.91
C ASN A 7 -26.91 29.31 3.07
N LEU A 8 -26.05 29.45 2.06
CA LEU A 8 -25.67 28.41 1.09
C LEU A 8 -24.51 27.51 1.54
N TRP A 9 -24.33 27.33 2.85
CA TRP A 9 -23.47 26.29 3.40
C TRP A 9 -24.35 25.37 4.25
N SER A 10 -25.18 24.54 3.62
CA SER A 10 -25.79 23.43 4.36
C SER A 10 -24.64 22.54 4.81
N ALA A 11 -24.44 22.41 6.12
CA ALA A 11 -23.50 21.43 6.64
C ALA A 11 -23.90 20.05 6.10
N MET A 12 -22.94 19.33 5.54
CA MET A 12 -23.21 18.00 4.98
C MET A 12 -23.27 17.01 6.15
N LYS A 13 -24.31 16.17 6.24
CA LYS A 13 -24.42 15.18 7.30
C LYS A 13 -23.75 13.86 6.92
N ILE A 14 -22.92 13.33 7.82
CA ILE A 14 -22.34 11.98 7.72
C ILE A 14 -22.72 11.14 8.93
N ILE A 15 -23.10 9.89 8.67
CA ILE A 15 -23.35 8.90 9.72
C ILE A 15 -22.19 7.89 9.72
N LEU A 16 -21.52 7.75 10.85
CA LEU A 16 -20.45 6.78 11.08
C LEU A 16 -20.99 5.66 11.98
N VAL A 17 -21.06 4.44 11.46
CA VAL A 17 -21.60 3.29 12.19
C VAL A 17 -20.44 2.44 12.70
N GLY A 18 -20.33 2.33 14.03
CA GLY A 18 -19.21 1.77 14.77
C GLY A 18 -18.27 2.87 15.29
N ALA A 19 -18.07 2.96 16.59
CA ALA A 19 -17.14 3.86 17.27
C ALA A 19 -15.75 3.20 17.45
N GLY A 20 -15.27 2.57 16.37
CA GLY A 20 -14.02 1.80 16.32
C GLY A 20 -12.80 2.63 15.89
N ALA A 21 -11.72 1.92 15.56
CA ALA A 21 -10.47 2.53 15.13
C ALA A 21 -10.62 3.32 13.82
N THR A 22 -11.35 2.78 12.84
CA THR A 22 -11.59 3.45 11.55
C THR A 22 -12.33 4.77 11.74
N THR A 23 -13.46 4.77 12.46
CA THR A 23 -14.24 5.97 12.77
C THR A 23 -13.42 7.03 13.48
N ARG A 24 -12.59 6.63 14.44
CA ARG A 24 -11.66 7.54 15.12
C ARG A 24 -10.69 8.22 14.15
N GLU A 25 -10.13 7.48 13.21
CA GLU A 25 -9.21 8.02 12.19
C GLU A 25 -9.91 8.90 11.16
N VAL A 26 -11.16 8.57 10.82
CA VAL A 26 -12.02 9.39 9.95
C VAL A 26 -12.31 10.72 10.62
N LEU A 27 -12.75 10.73 11.89
CA LEU A 27 -13.06 11.95 12.64
C LEU A 27 -11.90 12.95 12.68
N ARG A 28 -10.64 12.48 12.74
CA ARG A 28 -9.45 13.35 12.74
C ARG A 28 -9.17 14.03 11.40
N ARG A 29 -9.61 13.44 10.30
CA ARG A 29 -9.30 13.89 8.92
C ARG A 29 -10.50 14.54 8.23
N LEU A 30 -11.69 14.32 8.77
CA LEU A 30 -12.93 14.85 8.24
C LEU A 30 -12.94 16.38 8.37
N GLY A 31 -13.27 17.08 7.29
CA GLY A 31 -13.32 18.55 7.30
C GLY A 31 -14.47 19.12 8.13
N ASP A 32 -14.35 20.37 8.54
CA ASP A 32 -15.29 21.04 9.46
C ASP A 32 -16.71 21.22 8.90
N GLN A 33 -16.88 21.12 7.59
CA GLN A 33 -18.17 21.24 6.91
C GLN A 33 -19.15 20.07 7.15
N TRP A 34 -18.70 19.02 7.84
CA TRP A 34 -19.51 17.83 8.13
C TRP A 34 -20.15 17.88 9.52
N GLU A 35 -21.46 17.74 9.57
CA GLU A 35 -22.19 17.36 10.78
C GLU A 35 -22.10 15.84 10.95
N VAL A 36 -21.65 15.40 12.13
CA VAL A 36 -21.32 13.98 12.36
C VAL A 36 -22.29 13.36 13.35
N ALA A 37 -22.86 12.22 12.96
CA ALA A 37 -23.56 11.30 13.83
C ALA A 37 -22.76 10.00 13.95
N VAL A 38 -22.57 9.49 15.17
CA VAL A 38 -21.90 8.21 15.40
C VAL A 38 -22.85 7.23 16.07
N VAL A 39 -23.02 6.06 15.45
CA VAL A 39 -23.85 4.97 15.96
C VAL A 39 -22.95 3.87 16.52
N ASP A 40 -23.15 3.44 17.76
CA ASP A 40 -22.51 2.23 18.32
C ASP A 40 -23.40 1.65 19.43
N THR A 41 -23.30 0.35 19.69
CA THR A 41 -24.06 -0.31 20.75
C THR A 41 -23.44 -0.10 22.14
N ASP A 42 -22.13 0.16 22.20
CA ASP A 42 -21.38 0.36 23.44
C ASP A 42 -21.13 1.86 23.69
N LEU A 43 -21.90 2.40 24.65
CA LEU A 43 -21.80 3.77 25.14
C LEU A 43 -20.37 4.19 25.51
N ARG A 44 -19.56 3.27 26.07
CA ARG A 44 -18.19 3.58 26.54
C ARG A 44 -17.24 3.91 25.39
N ARG A 45 -17.63 3.61 24.14
CA ARG A 45 -16.81 3.91 22.96
C ARG A 45 -16.87 5.37 22.57
N PHE A 46 -18.00 6.05 22.82
CA PHE A 46 -18.15 7.47 22.52
C PHE A 46 -17.16 8.31 23.31
N ASP A 47 -16.94 8.00 24.60
CA ASP A 47 -15.97 8.73 25.43
C ASP A 47 -14.55 8.71 24.84
N ARG A 48 -14.17 7.63 24.15
CA ARG A 48 -12.84 7.47 23.56
C ARG A 48 -12.62 8.28 22.29
N ILE A 49 -13.70 8.68 21.62
CA ILE A 49 -13.66 9.43 20.37
C ILE A 49 -14.25 10.85 20.50
N GLY A 50 -15.01 11.13 21.55
CA GLY A 50 -15.64 12.42 21.85
C GLY A 50 -14.65 13.57 22.04
N ALA A 51 -13.43 13.26 22.47
CA ALA A 51 -12.36 14.26 22.59
C ALA A 51 -11.79 14.73 21.24
N ILE A 52 -12.12 14.05 20.13
CA ILE A 52 -11.55 14.36 18.81
C ILE A 52 -12.32 15.49 18.13
N ARG A 53 -13.65 15.40 18.17
CA ARG A 53 -14.58 16.32 17.51
C ARG A 53 -15.97 16.14 18.09
N GLU A 54 -16.77 17.19 18.04
CA GLU A 54 -18.18 17.14 18.38
C GLU A 54 -18.96 16.25 17.38
N PHE A 55 -19.81 15.37 17.91
CA PHE A 55 -20.72 14.54 17.13
C PHE A 55 -21.97 14.21 17.94
N GLU A 56 -23.05 13.90 17.24
CA GLU A 56 -24.26 13.32 17.83
C GLU A 56 -24.03 11.83 18.13
N ALA A 57 -24.15 11.42 19.39
CA ALA A 57 -23.97 10.03 19.81
C ALA A 57 -25.31 9.28 19.81
N ILE A 58 -25.43 8.22 19.02
CA ILE A 58 -26.62 7.37 18.94
C ILE A 58 -26.28 5.97 19.44
N VAL A 59 -26.90 5.58 20.56
CA VAL A 59 -26.79 4.21 21.08
C VAL A 59 -27.75 3.31 20.33
N GLY A 60 -27.24 2.32 19.62
CA GLY A 60 -28.08 1.35 18.91
C GLY A 60 -27.31 0.44 17.96
N ASP A 61 -28.03 -0.54 17.42
CA ASP A 61 -27.51 -1.45 16.40
C ASP A 61 -27.57 -0.79 15.02
N GLY A 62 -26.41 -0.71 14.36
CA GLY A 62 -26.27 -0.14 13.02
C GLY A 62 -26.97 -0.90 11.90
N SER A 63 -27.39 -2.14 12.15
CA SER A 63 -28.21 -2.92 11.23
C SER A 63 -29.71 -2.59 11.31
N SER A 64 -30.11 -1.69 12.23
CA SER A 64 -31.50 -1.29 12.42
C SER A 64 -31.82 0.00 11.67
N GLU A 65 -32.77 -0.06 10.74
CA GLU A 65 -33.30 1.11 10.02
C GLU A 65 -33.82 2.18 10.98
N LEU A 66 -34.49 1.80 12.07
CA LEU A 66 -34.99 2.75 13.08
C LEU A 66 -33.84 3.49 13.79
N VAL A 67 -32.71 2.83 14.02
CA VAL A 67 -31.52 3.47 14.62
C VAL A 67 -30.88 4.43 13.63
N LEU A 68 -30.74 4.03 12.37
CA LEU A 68 -30.20 4.90 11.32
C LEU A 68 -31.10 6.11 11.04
N ALA A 69 -32.43 5.93 11.05
CA ALA A 69 -33.40 7.02 10.94
C ALA A 69 -33.23 8.03 12.10
N ARG A 70 -33.04 7.54 13.33
CA ARG A 70 -32.73 8.39 14.49
C ARG A 70 -31.40 9.14 14.34
N ALA A 71 -30.42 8.55 13.67
CA ALA A 71 -29.16 9.21 13.32
C ALA A 71 -29.30 10.23 12.17
N GLY A 72 -30.49 10.38 11.59
CA GLY A 72 -30.79 11.34 10.52
C GLY A 72 -30.49 10.82 9.12
N LEU A 73 -30.73 9.51 8.87
CA LEU A 73 -30.48 8.88 7.57
C LEU A 73 -31.13 9.62 6.39
N ASP A 74 -32.35 10.11 6.57
CA ASP A 74 -33.11 10.83 5.53
C ASP A 74 -32.42 12.10 5.03
N GLN A 75 -31.51 12.67 5.82
CA GLN A 75 -30.74 13.88 5.50
C GLN A 75 -29.24 13.59 5.31
N ALA A 76 -28.84 12.32 5.36
CA ALA A 76 -27.45 11.92 5.30
C ALA A 76 -26.91 12.06 3.87
N HIS A 77 -25.79 12.75 3.76
CA HIS A 77 -25.04 12.88 2.51
C HIS A 77 -24.01 11.76 2.35
N ALA A 78 -23.64 11.13 3.46
CA ALA A 78 -22.74 9.99 3.51
C ALA A 78 -23.07 9.05 4.69
N VAL A 79 -22.84 7.75 4.49
CA VAL A 79 -22.88 6.72 5.53
C VAL A 79 -21.61 5.89 5.43
N VAL A 80 -20.94 5.66 6.55
CA VAL A 80 -19.77 4.77 6.64
C VAL A 80 -20.05 3.68 7.66
N ALA A 81 -20.15 2.42 7.18
CA ALA A 81 -20.34 1.25 8.02
C ALA A 81 -18.99 0.64 8.39
N ALA A 82 -18.53 0.90 9.61
CA ALA A 82 -17.20 0.60 10.12
C ALA A 82 -17.21 -0.12 11.48
N THR A 83 -18.19 -1.02 11.68
CA THR A 83 -18.24 -1.89 12.86
C THR A 83 -17.25 -3.05 12.74
N GLY A 84 -17.15 -3.85 13.81
CA GLY A 84 -16.36 -5.08 13.85
C GLY A 84 -17.06 -6.31 13.29
N TYR A 85 -18.19 -6.16 12.60
CA TYR A 85 -18.95 -7.29 12.04
C TYR A 85 -19.40 -7.00 10.60
N ASP A 86 -19.01 -7.86 9.65
CA ASP A 86 -19.39 -7.69 8.24
C ASP A 86 -20.91 -7.74 8.03
N ASP A 87 -21.64 -8.60 8.75
CA ASP A 87 -23.10 -8.69 8.60
C ASP A 87 -23.82 -7.40 9.00
N VAL A 88 -23.32 -6.73 10.05
CA VAL A 88 -23.84 -5.42 10.47
C VAL A 88 -23.49 -4.36 9.44
N ASN A 89 -22.26 -4.36 8.95
CA ASN A 89 -21.82 -3.39 7.95
C ASN A 89 -22.59 -3.54 6.64
N LEU A 90 -22.81 -4.77 6.17
CA LEU A 90 -23.56 -5.07 4.96
C LEU A 90 -25.04 -4.69 5.08
N ALA A 91 -25.67 -4.97 6.22
CA ALA A 91 -27.04 -4.53 6.48
C ALA A 91 -27.15 -3.00 6.48
N CYS A 92 -26.23 -2.32 7.16
CA CYS A 92 -26.19 -0.86 7.21
C CYS A 92 -26.05 -0.23 5.82
N VAL A 93 -25.15 -0.74 4.96
CA VAL A 93 -24.98 -0.16 3.62
C VAL A 93 -26.20 -0.39 2.74
N LYS A 94 -26.87 -1.55 2.83
CA LYS A 94 -28.11 -1.82 2.09
C LYS A 94 -29.21 -0.83 2.47
N ILE A 95 -29.45 -0.63 3.77
CA ILE A 95 -30.41 0.35 4.26
C ILE A 95 -30.07 1.76 3.77
N ALA A 96 -28.78 2.15 3.82
CA ALA A 96 -28.36 3.48 3.37
C ALA A 96 -28.52 3.69 1.85
N VAL A 97 -28.24 2.67 1.04
CA VAL A 97 -28.44 2.71 -0.42
C VAL A 97 -29.93 2.77 -0.75
N GLU A 98 -30.77 1.96 -0.09
CA GLU A 98 -32.22 1.98 -0.26
C GLU A 98 -32.83 3.34 0.14
N ALA A 99 -32.28 3.99 1.17
CA ALA A 99 -32.65 5.35 1.58
C ALA A 99 -32.15 6.46 0.61
N GLY A 100 -31.41 6.10 -0.44
CA GLY A 100 -30.95 7.05 -1.47
C GLY A 100 -29.72 7.88 -1.06
N VAL A 101 -28.95 7.45 -0.06
CA VAL A 101 -27.71 8.13 0.32
C VAL A 101 -26.68 8.04 -0.81
N ILE A 102 -26.13 9.19 -1.20
CA ILE A 102 -25.24 9.29 -2.38
C ILE A 102 -23.87 8.62 -2.12
N ARG A 103 -23.34 8.72 -0.89
CA ARG A 103 -21.99 8.25 -0.55
C ARG A 103 -22.06 7.19 0.55
N VAL A 104 -22.14 5.93 0.15
CA VAL A 104 -22.18 4.81 1.09
C VAL A 104 -20.85 4.06 1.03
N VAL A 105 -20.21 3.89 2.18
CA VAL A 105 -18.93 3.18 2.31
C VAL A 105 -19.07 2.04 3.32
N GLY A 106 -18.70 0.82 2.93
CA GLY A 106 -18.61 -0.33 3.83
C GLY A 106 -17.15 -0.69 4.11
N ILE A 107 -16.82 -0.94 5.38
CA ILE A 107 -15.53 -1.51 5.77
C ILE A 107 -15.68 -3.03 5.82
N ALA A 108 -15.11 -3.72 4.84
CA ALA A 108 -15.05 -5.17 4.80
C ALA A 108 -13.94 -5.67 5.74
N ILE A 109 -14.30 -6.52 6.70
CA ILE A 109 -13.34 -7.10 7.64
C ILE A 109 -12.71 -8.34 7.02
N ASP A 110 -13.56 -9.20 6.45
CA ASP A 110 -13.15 -10.26 5.54
C ASP A 110 -13.10 -9.73 4.09
N PRO A 111 -11.90 -9.61 3.48
CA PRO A 111 -11.77 -9.14 2.12
C PRO A 111 -12.52 -9.98 1.08
N SER A 112 -12.77 -11.28 1.33
CA SER A 112 -13.50 -12.12 0.36
C SER A 112 -14.97 -11.73 0.20
N ARG A 113 -15.50 -10.94 1.13
CA ARG A 113 -16.88 -10.43 1.09
C ARG A 113 -17.00 -9.07 0.40
N SER A 114 -15.91 -8.54 -0.17
CA SER A 114 -15.90 -7.19 -0.77
C SER A 114 -16.91 -7.03 -1.91
N ASP A 115 -17.14 -8.11 -2.67
CA ASP A 115 -18.10 -8.11 -3.78
C ASP A 115 -19.54 -7.92 -3.27
N GLU A 116 -19.90 -8.45 -2.10
CA GLU A 116 -21.24 -8.27 -1.51
C GLU A 116 -21.58 -6.79 -1.26
N TYR A 117 -20.60 -5.98 -0.84
CA TYR A 117 -20.77 -4.54 -0.64
C TYR A 117 -20.91 -3.80 -1.96
N THR A 118 -20.11 -4.18 -2.95
CA THR A 118 -20.13 -3.59 -4.30
C THR A 118 -21.47 -3.87 -4.98
N ASP A 119 -21.95 -5.11 -4.90
CA ASP A 119 -23.25 -5.54 -5.42
C ASP A 119 -24.42 -4.84 -4.70
N ALA A 120 -24.26 -4.51 -3.42
CA ALA A 120 -25.21 -3.71 -2.67
C ALA A 120 -25.19 -2.21 -3.05
N GLY A 121 -24.31 -1.78 -3.96
CA GLY A 121 -24.21 -0.39 -4.41
C GLY A 121 -23.36 0.51 -3.52
N ALA A 122 -22.58 -0.05 -2.61
CA ALA A 122 -21.68 0.69 -1.74
C ALA A 122 -20.23 0.66 -2.23
N HIS A 123 -19.47 1.70 -1.90
CA HIS A 123 -18.03 1.65 -2.03
C HIS A 123 -17.43 0.80 -0.90
N VAL A 124 -16.53 -0.12 -1.23
CA VAL A 124 -15.93 -1.02 -0.24
C VAL A 124 -14.47 -0.69 0.01
N VAL A 125 -14.08 -0.73 1.30
CA VAL A 125 -12.69 -0.66 1.74
C VAL A 125 -12.40 -1.89 2.58
N ALA A 126 -11.36 -2.64 2.22
CA ALA A 126 -10.87 -3.80 2.97
C ALA A 126 -9.50 -3.48 3.59
N PRO A 127 -9.43 -2.98 4.85
CA PRO A 127 -8.18 -2.49 5.43
C PRO A 127 -7.09 -3.55 5.53
N SER A 128 -7.46 -4.80 5.83
CA SER A 128 -6.52 -5.93 5.93
C SER A 128 -5.85 -6.23 4.60
N ALA A 129 -6.61 -6.24 3.49
CA ALA A 129 -6.07 -6.41 2.15
C ALA A 129 -5.17 -5.24 1.73
N LEU A 130 -5.57 -3.99 2.04
CA LEU A 130 -4.74 -2.82 1.77
C LEU A 130 -3.41 -2.86 2.54
N ALA A 131 -3.45 -3.24 3.83
CA ALA A 131 -2.26 -3.39 4.65
C ALA A 131 -1.37 -4.53 4.14
N ALA A 132 -1.95 -5.69 3.81
CA ALA A 132 -1.21 -6.82 3.26
C ALA A 132 -0.51 -6.46 1.96
N ARG A 133 -1.19 -5.78 1.04
CA ARG A 133 -0.59 -5.27 -0.21
C ARG A 133 0.58 -4.32 0.08
N GLN A 134 0.45 -3.44 1.06
CA GLN A 134 1.53 -2.53 1.43
C GLN A 134 2.74 -3.27 2.02
N VAL A 135 2.51 -4.34 2.79
CA VAL A 135 3.58 -5.20 3.31
C VAL A 135 4.24 -5.98 2.17
N GLU A 136 3.48 -6.59 1.26
CA GLU A 136 3.99 -7.29 0.07
C GLU A 136 4.91 -6.38 -0.75
N ILE A 137 4.44 -5.16 -1.04
CA ILE A 137 5.24 -4.12 -1.69
C ILE A 137 6.54 -3.85 -0.93
N SER A 138 6.47 -3.71 0.40
CA SER A 138 7.64 -3.40 1.22
C SER A 138 8.66 -4.54 1.30
N LEU A 139 8.21 -5.78 1.08
CA LEU A 139 9.05 -6.98 1.08
C LEU A 139 9.61 -7.31 -0.30
N GLU A 140 9.09 -6.71 -1.38
CA GLU A 140 9.59 -7.00 -2.72
C GLU A 140 10.85 -6.16 -3.03
N PRO A 141 12.06 -6.77 -3.14
CA PRO A 141 13.33 -6.03 -3.17
C PRO A 141 13.52 -5.10 -4.38
N ARG A 142 12.63 -5.16 -5.36
CA ARG A 142 12.73 -4.45 -6.65
C ARG A 142 11.47 -3.65 -7.02
N ARG A 143 10.41 -3.72 -6.21
CA ARG A 143 9.11 -3.08 -6.48
C ARG A 143 8.77 -2.16 -5.32
N VAL A 144 8.62 -0.87 -5.57
CA VAL A 144 8.56 0.12 -4.49
C VAL A 144 7.13 0.51 -4.13
N ALA A 145 6.20 0.45 -5.10
CA ALA A 145 4.77 0.56 -4.87
C ALA A 145 3.99 0.13 -6.12
N SER A 146 2.80 -0.44 -5.95
CA SER A 146 1.81 -0.64 -7.01
C SER A 146 0.46 -0.14 -6.49
N THR A 147 -0.17 0.80 -7.21
CA THR A 147 -1.47 1.38 -6.86
C THR A 147 -2.41 1.29 -8.06
N ALA A 148 -3.52 0.58 -7.88
CA ALA A 148 -4.58 0.51 -8.89
C ALA A 148 -5.49 1.75 -8.79
N PHE A 149 -5.91 2.30 -9.92
CA PHE A 149 -6.84 3.43 -10.00
C PHE A 149 -7.75 3.30 -11.24
N ALA A 150 -8.63 4.27 -11.47
CA ALA A 150 -9.63 4.24 -12.56
C ALA A 150 -10.50 2.97 -12.56
N GLY A 151 -10.99 2.57 -11.38
CA GLY A 151 -11.82 1.37 -11.21
C GLY A 151 -11.06 0.06 -11.51
N GLY A 152 -9.75 0.03 -11.27
CA GLY A 152 -8.90 -1.13 -11.51
C GLY A 152 -8.40 -1.28 -12.96
N LYS A 153 -8.75 -0.34 -13.85
CA LYS A 153 -8.35 -0.39 -15.27
C LYS A 153 -6.94 0.15 -15.52
N ALA A 154 -6.40 0.93 -14.58
CA ALA A 154 -5.07 1.51 -14.68
C ALA A 154 -4.27 1.29 -13.40
N GLU A 155 -2.96 1.27 -13.54
CA GLU A 155 -2.04 0.99 -12.46
C GLU A 155 -0.84 1.93 -12.51
N ALA A 156 -0.45 2.44 -11.34
CA ALA A 156 0.78 3.19 -11.14
C ALA A 156 1.76 2.30 -10.38
N ILE A 157 2.93 2.06 -10.96
CA ILE A 157 3.98 1.21 -10.40
C ILE A 157 5.23 2.05 -10.22
N GLU A 158 5.83 1.99 -9.04
CA GLU A 158 7.13 2.59 -8.77
C GLU A 158 8.22 1.52 -8.76
N PHE A 159 9.23 1.71 -9.60
CA PHE A 159 10.41 0.85 -9.70
C PHE A 159 11.62 1.54 -9.10
N TYR A 160 12.39 0.80 -8.29
CA TYR A 160 13.74 1.22 -7.94
C TYR A 160 14.69 0.75 -9.02
N ILE A 161 15.47 1.67 -9.59
CA ILE A 161 16.39 1.37 -10.67
C ILE A 161 17.73 0.94 -10.07
N GLY A 162 18.00 -0.36 -10.11
CA GLY A 162 19.32 -0.91 -9.82
C GLY A 162 20.30 -0.71 -10.98
N PRO A 163 21.62 -0.80 -10.74
CA PRO A 163 22.62 -0.77 -11.80
C PRO A 163 22.49 -1.93 -12.82
N ASP A 164 21.83 -3.02 -12.43
CA ASP A 164 21.56 -4.21 -13.23
C ASP A 164 20.20 -4.17 -13.96
N THR A 165 19.46 -3.07 -13.81
CA THR A 165 18.13 -2.94 -14.40
C THR A 165 18.23 -2.64 -15.91
N PRO A 166 17.39 -3.24 -16.79
CA PRO A 166 17.50 -3.06 -18.25
C PRO A 166 17.34 -1.64 -18.74
N VAL A 167 16.69 -0.80 -17.94
CA VAL A 167 16.40 0.59 -18.26
C VAL A 167 17.45 1.55 -17.72
N ALA A 168 18.38 1.08 -16.87
CA ALA A 168 19.46 1.91 -16.35
C ALA A 168 20.32 2.44 -17.50
N GLY A 169 20.56 3.76 -17.51
CA GLY A 169 21.32 4.46 -18.54
C GLY A 169 20.54 4.77 -19.83
N LYS A 170 19.32 4.26 -20.01
CA LYS A 170 18.50 4.55 -21.20
C LYS A 170 17.81 5.91 -21.09
N ARG A 171 17.52 6.55 -22.24
CA ARG A 171 16.66 7.74 -22.27
C ARG A 171 15.21 7.32 -22.38
N LEU A 172 14.30 8.13 -21.86
CA LEU A 172 12.87 7.77 -21.86
C LEU A 172 12.29 7.61 -23.26
N ARG A 173 12.81 8.37 -24.24
CA ARG A 173 12.42 8.20 -25.65
C ARG A 173 12.73 6.82 -26.22
N ASP A 174 13.70 6.11 -25.63
CA ASP A 174 14.13 4.79 -26.07
C ASP A 174 13.25 3.68 -25.46
N LEU A 175 12.39 4.04 -24.49
CA LEU A 175 11.48 3.15 -23.77
C LEU A 175 10.02 3.32 -24.26
N HIS A 176 9.86 3.55 -25.55
CA HIS A 176 8.57 3.87 -26.16
C HIS A 176 7.52 2.79 -25.88
N SER A 177 6.32 3.25 -25.51
CA SER A 177 5.12 2.42 -25.35
C SER A 177 3.88 3.24 -25.68
N GLU A 178 2.87 2.59 -26.26
CA GLU A 178 1.56 3.18 -26.52
C GLU A 178 0.58 2.96 -25.35
N THR A 179 0.91 2.07 -24.43
CA THR A 179 -0.03 1.60 -23.38
C THR A 179 0.38 2.00 -21.96
N TRP A 180 1.58 2.54 -21.80
CA TRP A 180 2.08 3.06 -20.53
C TRP A 180 3.02 4.25 -20.73
N VAL A 181 3.15 5.05 -19.67
CA VAL A 181 3.96 6.26 -19.65
C VAL A 181 4.77 6.34 -18.36
N ILE A 182 5.97 6.90 -18.44
CA ILE A 182 6.74 7.25 -17.25
C ILE A 182 6.20 8.59 -16.73
N ALA A 183 5.57 8.56 -15.57
CA ALA A 183 4.88 9.70 -14.97
C ALA A 183 5.81 10.56 -14.11
N ALA A 184 6.79 9.94 -13.44
CA ALA A 184 7.74 10.65 -12.59
C ALA A 184 9.08 9.90 -12.50
N VAL A 185 10.16 10.65 -12.29
CA VAL A 185 11.45 10.11 -11.85
C VAL A 185 11.84 10.86 -10.57
N LEU A 186 11.99 10.15 -9.46
CA LEU A 186 12.50 10.68 -8.21
C LEU A 186 13.97 10.29 -8.08
N ARG A 187 14.87 11.28 -8.00
CA ARG A 187 16.31 11.08 -7.84
C ARG A 187 16.76 11.69 -6.52
N GLY A 188 17.08 10.84 -5.54
CA GLY A 188 17.19 11.28 -4.15
C GLY A 188 15.85 11.87 -3.70
N ASP A 189 15.85 13.16 -3.32
CA ASP A 189 14.65 13.89 -2.89
C ASP A 189 14.07 14.81 -3.99
N HIS A 190 14.62 14.77 -5.21
CA HIS A 190 14.22 15.66 -6.29
C HIS A 190 13.28 14.96 -7.28
N LEU A 191 12.07 15.51 -7.41
CA LEU A 191 11.13 15.12 -8.45
C LEU A 191 11.56 15.70 -9.81
N ILE A 192 11.75 14.82 -10.78
CA ILE A 192 12.07 15.15 -12.17
C ILE A 192 10.83 14.84 -13.02
N VAL A 193 10.30 15.87 -13.69
CA VAL A 193 9.21 15.70 -14.65
C VAL A 193 9.76 15.04 -15.93
N PRO A 194 9.28 13.85 -16.29
CA PRO A 194 9.79 13.09 -17.44
C PRO A 194 9.64 13.82 -18.77
N HIS A 195 10.69 13.82 -19.58
CA HIS A 195 10.64 14.16 -21.00
C HIS A 195 11.51 13.19 -21.80
N GLY A 196 11.38 13.15 -23.13
CA GLY A 196 12.10 12.17 -23.96
C GLY A 196 13.63 12.24 -23.85
N GLY A 197 14.20 13.34 -23.33
CA GLY A 197 15.64 13.48 -23.08
C GLY A 197 16.09 13.03 -21.69
N THR A 198 15.17 12.81 -20.75
CA THR A 198 15.48 12.36 -19.40
C THR A 198 16.16 10.99 -19.48
N GLN A 199 17.28 10.84 -18.79
CA GLN A 199 18.01 9.58 -18.68
C GLN A 199 17.73 8.96 -17.32
N ILE A 200 17.36 7.68 -17.32
CA ILE A 200 17.17 6.90 -16.10
C ILE A 200 18.55 6.49 -15.58
N LEU A 201 18.82 6.71 -14.31
CA LEU A 201 20.07 6.34 -13.65
C LEU A 201 19.81 5.34 -12.52
N ALA A 202 20.84 4.58 -12.16
CA ALA A 202 20.81 3.75 -10.97
C ALA A 202 20.59 4.62 -9.72
N GLY A 203 19.73 4.16 -8.81
CA GLY A 203 19.27 4.92 -7.64
C GLY A 203 18.01 5.74 -7.87
N ASP A 204 17.53 5.88 -9.11
CA ASP A 204 16.24 6.52 -9.40
C ASP A 204 15.07 5.67 -8.90
N ARG A 205 13.99 6.32 -8.49
CA ARG A 205 12.66 5.72 -8.36
C ARG A 205 11.80 6.22 -9.51
N VAL A 206 11.35 5.30 -10.36
CA VAL A 206 10.62 5.63 -11.59
C VAL A 206 9.17 5.19 -11.44
N THR A 207 8.24 6.16 -11.52
CA THR A 207 6.81 5.88 -11.52
C THR A 207 6.34 5.69 -12.96
N VAL A 208 5.77 4.53 -13.25
CA VAL A 208 5.17 4.15 -14.52
C VAL A 208 3.68 4.03 -14.34
N VAL A 209 2.90 4.57 -15.27
CA VAL A 209 1.44 4.50 -15.27
C VAL A 209 0.99 3.83 -16.55
N GLY A 210 0.15 2.80 -16.46
CA GLY A 210 -0.34 2.07 -17.62
C GLY A 210 -1.65 1.35 -17.38
N SER A 211 -2.15 0.69 -18.43
CA SER A 211 -3.28 -0.24 -18.34
C SER A 211 -2.93 -1.44 -17.45
N ALA A 212 -3.90 -1.92 -16.66
CA ALA A 212 -3.74 -3.12 -15.85
C ALA A 212 -3.39 -4.36 -16.70
N ALA A 213 -3.84 -4.41 -17.96
CA ALA A 213 -3.52 -5.50 -18.88
C ALA A 213 -2.03 -5.57 -19.25
N ASP A 214 -1.33 -4.44 -19.21
CA ASP A 214 0.08 -4.32 -19.58
C ASP A 214 1.02 -4.50 -18.38
N PHE A 215 0.48 -4.75 -17.19
CA PHE A 215 1.24 -4.87 -15.95
C PHE A 215 2.46 -5.79 -16.09
N ALA A 216 2.25 -7.01 -16.60
CA ALA A 216 3.33 -7.98 -16.78
C ALA A 216 4.43 -7.49 -17.75
N ALA A 217 4.03 -6.78 -18.82
CA ALA A 217 4.96 -6.23 -19.80
C ALA A 217 5.77 -5.04 -19.24
N ILE A 218 5.11 -4.17 -18.47
CA ILE A 218 5.76 -3.07 -17.75
C ILE A 218 6.81 -3.65 -16.80
N VAL A 219 6.40 -4.61 -15.97
CA VAL A 219 7.32 -5.29 -15.03
C VAL A 219 8.51 -5.89 -15.79
N ALA A 220 8.29 -6.69 -16.82
CA ALA A 220 9.37 -7.30 -17.60
C ALA A 220 10.34 -6.27 -18.23
N THR A 221 9.84 -5.07 -18.57
CA THR A 221 10.67 -3.99 -19.13
C THR A 221 11.59 -3.39 -18.07
N PHE A 222 11.05 -3.14 -16.87
CA PHE A 222 11.77 -2.51 -15.76
C PHE A 222 12.47 -3.52 -14.85
N THR A 223 12.25 -4.83 -15.06
CA THR A 223 12.90 -5.90 -14.32
C THR A 223 13.38 -6.96 -15.33
N SER A 224 14.67 -7.01 -15.64
CA SER A 224 15.19 -8.19 -16.33
C SER A 224 15.32 -9.35 -15.36
N GLY A 225 14.99 -10.52 -15.89
CA GLY A 225 15.01 -11.82 -15.25
C GLY A 225 16.31 -12.16 -14.53
N GLU A 226 16.11 -12.96 -13.49
CA GLU A 226 17.09 -13.55 -12.57
C GLU A 226 18.07 -12.57 -11.93
N SER A 227 18.17 -12.65 -10.61
CA SER A 227 19.29 -12.06 -9.89
C SER A 227 20.58 -12.59 -10.53
N ARG A 228 21.23 -11.78 -11.38
CA ARG A 228 22.60 -12.04 -11.85
C ARG A 228 23.63 -11.87 -10.75
N PHE A 229 23.18 -11.71 -9.52
CA PHE A 229 23.97 -11.81 -8.33
C PHE A 229 24.07 -13.29 -7.91
N PRO A 230 25.21 -13.97 -8.17
CA PRO A 230 26.42 -13.47 -8.84
C PRO A 230 26.82 -14.32 -10.07
N GLU A 231 25.98 -14.42 -11.11
CA GLU A 231 26.42 -15.05 -12.36
C GLU A 231 27.53 -14.26 -13.09
N GLY A 232 27.66 -12.95 -12.82
CA GLY A 232 28.77 -12.13 -13.34
C GLY A 232 30.10 -12.25 -12.56
N TYR A 233 30.06 -12.73 -11.31
CA TYR A 233 31.22 -12.81 -10.41
C TYR A 233 31.59 -14.26 -10.04
N GLY A 234 30.94 -15.24 -10.66
CA GLY A 234 31.04 -16.65 -10.30
C GLY A 234 30.14 -17.00 -9.11
N ARG A 235 29.83 -18.29 -8.96
CA ARG A 235 28.91 -18.80 -7.93
C ARG A 235 29.53 -18.85 -6.52
N ARG A 236 30.68 -18.18 -6.31
CA ARG A 236 31.44 -18.18 -5.06
C ARG A 236 31.16 -16.90 -4.28
N VAL A 237 30.79 -17.03 -3.01
CA VAL A 237 30.70 -15.89 -2.08
C VAL A 237 32.02 -15.81 -1.31
N ALA A 238 32.73 -14.68 -1.35
CA ALA A 238 33.95 -14.48 -0.56
C ALA A 238 33.66 -13.58 0.65
N VAL A 239 34.05 -14.03 1.84
CA VAL A 239 33.82 -13.32 3.10
C VAL A 239 35.15 -13.07 3.78
N ALA A 240 35.53 -11.81 3.88
CA ALA A 240 36.72 -11.38 4.59
C ALA A 240 36.41 -11.23 6.08
N LEU A 241 36.99 -12.09 6.92
CA LEU A 241 36.92 -11.94 8.37
C LEU A 241 37.91 -10.86 8.80
N SER A 242 37.54 -9.94 9.70
CA SER A 242 38.48 -8.91 10.17
C SER A 242 39.23 -9.33 11.45
N SER A 243 38.73 -10.35 12.15
CA SER A 243 39.32 -10.93 13.36
C SER A 243 38.75 -12.33 13.63
N GLU A 244 39.40 -13.13 14.48
CA GLU A 244 38.86 -14.43 14.92
C GLU A 244 37.52 -14.31 15.68
N ALA A 245 37.26 -13.15 16.30
CA ALA A 245 35.99 -12.89 17.00
C ALA A 245 34.81 -12.69 16.04
N ASP A 246 35.07 -12.34 14.77
CA ASP A 246 34.04 -12.09 13.75
C ASP A 246 33.58 -13.35 13.02
N VAL A 247 34.20 -14.51 13.29
CA VAL A 247 33.93 -15.78 12.58
C VAL A 247 32.46 -16.18 12.70
N VAL A 248 31.85 -16.01 13.87
CA VAL A 248 30.49 -16.49 14.13
C VAL A 248 29.44 -15.55 13.49
N SER A 249 29.55 -14.24 13.72
CA SER A 249 28.60 -13.25 13.19
C SER A 249 28.70 -13.11 11.68
N THR A 250 29.94 -13.05 11.17
CA THR A 250 30.21 -12.93 9.74
C THR A 250 29.97 -14.25 9.03
N GLY A 251 30.26 -15.39 9.68
CA GLY A 251 29.93 -16.72 9.16
C GLY A 251 28.43 -16.98 9.03
N LEU A 252 27.62 -16.54 10.01
CA LEU A 252 26.16 -16.61 9.89
C LEU A 252 25.64 -15.76 8.72
N THR A 253 26.14 -14.54 8.60
CA THR A 253 25.79 -13.64 7.50
C THR A 253 26.21 -14.23 6.15
N ALA A 254 27.38 -14.86 6.10
CA ALA A 254 27.89 -15.55 4.93
C ALA A 254 26.98 -16.72 4.50
N VAL A 255 26.56 -17.55 5.45
CA VAL A 255 25.65 -18.67 5.22
C VAL A 255 24.29 -18.19 4.75
N ASP A 256 23.76 -17.12 5.36
CA ASP A 256 22.50 -16.51 4.94
C ASP A 256 22.60 -15.94 3.52
N MET A 257 23.70 -15.27 3.18
CA MET A 257 23.96 -14.80 1.82
C MET A 257 24.01 -15.97 0.82
N VAL A 258 24.75 -17.05 1.12
CA VAL A 258 24.82 -18.24 0.25
C VAL A 258 23.43 -18.84 0.02
N ARG A 259 22.61 -18.95 1.07
CA ARG A 259 21.23 -19.46 0.99
C ARG A 259 20.33 -18.56 0.16
N SER A 260 20.44 -17.25 0.32
CA SER A 260 19.63 -16.27 -0.40
C SER A 260 20.05 -16.06 -1.85
N THR A 261 21.31 -16.34 -2.21
CA THR A 261 21.86 -16.07 -3.56
C THR A 261 22.08 -17.32 -4.41
N ARG A 262 21.77 -18.54 -3.92
CA ARG A 262 22.07 -19.82 -4.61
C ARG A 262 23.55 -19.99 -5.00
N ALA A 263 24.45 -19.41 -4.21
CA ALA A 263 25.89 -19.63 -4.37
C ALA A 263 26.23 -21.13 -4.16
N ASP A 264 27.22 -21.64 -4.87
CA ASP A 264 27.65 -23.05 -4.78
C ASP A 264 28.84 -23.26 -3.85
N SER A 265 29.51 -22.18 -3.44
CA SER A 265 30.67 -22.24 -2.55
C SER A 265 30.88 -20.94 -1.77
N LEU A 266 31.44 -21.06 -0.57
CA LEU A 266 31.82 -19.97 0.32
C LEU A 266 33.33 -19.97 0.53
N LEU A 267 33.99 -18.86 0.18
CA LEU A 267 35.42 -18.64 0.42
C LEU A 267 35.57 -17.73 1.65
N VAL A 268 36.16 -18.22 2.72
CA VAL A 268 36.46 -17.41 3.90
C VAL A 268 37.91 -16.91 3.79
N VAL A 269 38.10 -15.59 3.76
CA VAL A 269 39.40 -14.94 3.65
C VAL A 269 39.75 -14.33 5.01
N GLN A 270 40.81 -14.79 5.66
CA GLN A 270 41.35 -14.14 6.85
C GLN A 270 42.46 -13.15 6.45
N PRO A 271 42.57 -11.96 7.05
CA PRO A 271 43.57 -10.96 6.69
C PRO A 271 44.83 -11.26 7.49
N GLU A 272 45.48 -12.38 7.18
CA GLU A 272 46.76 -12.76 7.78
C GLU A 272 47.80 -12.83 6.65
N THR A 273 48.40 -11.67 6.34
CA THR A 273 49.67 -11.54 5.59
C THR A 273 49.72 -12.02 4.13
N GLY A 274 48.80 -11.59 3.26
CA GLY A 274 49.09 -11.43 1.82
C GLY A 274 49.73 -12.61 1.07
N ARG A 275 49.38 -13.86 1.39
CA ARG A 275 49.76 -15.03 0.61
C ARG A 275 48.55 -15.88 0.23
N ASP A 276 48.38 -15.98 -1.07
CA ASP A 276 47.46 -16.86 -1.78
C ASP A 276 47.87 -18.32 -1.55
N THR A 277 47.04 -19.09 -0.85
CA THR A 277 47.14 -20.56 -0.85
C THR A 277 45.75 -21.16 -0.97
N ASP A 278 45.47 -21.64 -2.18
CA ASP A 278 44.33 -22.44 -2.58
C ASP A 278 44.16 -23.66 -1.64
N ARG A 279 43.10 -23.67 -0.82
CA ARG A 279 42.74 -24.79 0.06
C ARG A 279 41.35 -25.31 -0.27
N GLN A 280 41.31 -26.14 -1.30
CA GLN A 280 40.11 -26.89 -1.71
C GLN A 280 39.84 -28.14 -0.85
N ALA A 281 40.55 -28.34 0.27
CA ALA A 281 40.55 -29.61 1.02
C ALA A 281 39.76 -29.60 2.35
N GLU A 282 39.24 -28.46 2.82
CA GLU A 282 38.56 -28.38 4.13
C GLU A 282 37.02 -28.27 4.05
N LEU A 283 36.44 -28.25 2.84
CA LEU A 283 34.98 -28.19 2.66
C LEU A 283 34.27 -29.56 2.73
N ASP A 284 35.00 -30.68 2.71
CA ASP A 284 34.41 -32.03 2.81
C ASP A 284 34.19 -32.49 4.26
N ALA A 285 34.50 -31.66 5.27
CA ALA A 285 34.43 -32.02 6.70
C ALA A 285 33.38 -31.24 7.51
N LEU A 286 32.51 -30.45 6.87
CA LEU A 286 31.36 -29.76 7.48
C LEU A 286 30.04 -30.22 6.85
#